data_AF-A0A942SSN4-F1
#
_entry.id   AF-A0A942SSN4-F1
#
_cell.length_a   1.000
_cell.length_b   1.000
_cell.length_c   1.000
_cell.angle_alpha   90.00
_cell.angle_beta   90.00
_cell.angle_gamma   90.00
#
_symmetry.space_group_name_H-M   'P 1'
#
loop_
_entity.id
_entity.type
_entity.pdbx_description
1 polymer ?
#
loop_
_entity_poly.entity_id
_entity_poly.type
_entity_poly.pdbx_seq_one_letter_code
_entity_poly.pdbx_strand_id
1 'polypeptide(L)'
;MEKLSQPNHSDTKNIVELIRSFQRNGNEEIQEKLVMHFEKLVDSIARKYSKGNHYHEDIFQVGIIGLLGAIRRYDDSFGKGFEAFAIPTIVGEIKRFLRDKTWSVHVPRRIKELGPKIKKAAEELTVELQRSPRIEEIALRIDVSVEEVLEAMEMGKSYQSLSVDHSIESDSDGSTVTLLDIVGNVDNGYEKVDQRLVVDKALHVLSEQERLIIQYTYLENMSQKAAGVKLGISQMHVSRLQRRAIKKLREAIFEEELADSGKYNDKN
;
A
#
# COMPACT_ATOMS: atom_id res chain seq x y z
N MET A 1 11.73 35.69 -6.50
CA MET A 1 12.83 35.28 -7.41
C MET A 1 14.14 35.76 -6.80
N GLU A 2 14.74 34.97 -5.92
CA GLU A 2 16.08 35.25 -5.40
C GLU A 2 17.12 34.73 -6.40
N LYS A 3 18.04 35.61 -6.77
CA LYS A 3 19.16 35.31 -7.66
C LYS A 3 20.05 34.27 -6.98
N LEU A 4 20.24 33.12 -7.63
CA LEU A 4 21.38 32.23 -7.35
C LEU A 4 22.66 33.05 -7.58
N SER A 5 23.34 33.41 -6.50
CA SER A 5 24.64 34.09 -6.55
C SER A 5 25.60 33.27 -7.41
N GLN A 6 26.18 33.91 -8.41
CA GLN A 6 27.24 33.32 -9.24
C GLN A 6 28.45 32.99 -8.34
N PRO A 7 29.04 31.79 -8.46
CA PRO A 7 30.20 31.44 -7.64
C PRO A 7 31.44 32.23 -8.10
N ASN A 8 32.19 32.74 -7.11
CA ASN A 8 33.47 33.44 -7.31
C ASN A 8 34.45 32.56 -8.10
N HIS A 9 35.06 33.13 -9.15
CA HIS A 9 35.96 32.42 -10.08
C HIS A 9 37.21 31.80 -9.41
N SER A 10 37.58 32.24 -8.20
CA SER A 10 38.68 31.65 -7.42
C SER A 10 38.32 30.29 -6.83
N ASP A 11 37.07 30.12 -6.40
CA ASP A 11 36.63 28.91 -5.70
C ASP A 11 36.49 27.75 -6.69
N THR A 12 36.08 28.04 -7.93
CA THR A 12 35.93 27.04 -8.99
C THR A 12 37.26 26.40 -9.40
N LYS A 13 38.36 27.18 -9.46
CA LYS A 13 39.69 26.62 -9.80
C LYS A 13 40.20 25.67 -8.71
N ASN A 14 39.99 26.04 -7.45
CA ASN A 14 40.38 25.22 -6.30
C ASN A 14 39.62 23.88 -6.27
N ILE A 15 38.32 23.89 -6.58
CA ILE A 15 37.50 22.66 -6.62
C ILE A 15 37.98 21.69 -7.71
N VAL A 16 38.30 22.18 -8.92
CA VAL A 16 38.79 21.31 -10.00
C VAL A 16 40.13 20.66 -9.62
N GLU A 17 41.03 21.40 -8.96
CA GLU A 17 42.28 20.84 -8.45
C GLU A 17 42.05 19.77 -7.38
N LEU A 18 41.12 19.99 -6.45
CA LEU A 18 40.74 18.99 -5.45
C LEU A 18 40.15 17.73 -6.09
N ILE A 19 39.29 17.87 -7.10
CA ILE A 19 38.72 16.73 -7.84
C ILE A 19 39.83 15.94 -8.54
N ARG A 20 40.75 16.60 -9.25
CA ARG A 20 41.88 15.91 -9.90
C ARG A 20 42.80 15.22 -8.90
N SER A 21 43.04 15.84 -7.75
CA SER A 21 43.83 15.23 -6.67
C SER A 21 43.16 13.95 -6.19
N PHE A 22 41.87 14.02 -5.84
CA PHE A 22 41.07 12.86 -5.43
C PHE A 22 41.05 11.74 -6.48
N GLN A 23 40.88 12.06 -7.76
CA GLN A 23 40.88 11.07 -8.83
C GLN A 23 42.22 10.31 -8.98
N ARG A 24 43.34 10.93 -8.59
CA ARG A 24 44.68 10.31 -8.67
C ARG A 24 45.02 9.44 -7.47
N ASN A 25 44.64 9.87 -6.27
CA ASN A 25 45.13 9.27 -5.01
C ASN A 25 44.02 8.64 -4.15
N GLY A 26 42.74 8.87 -4.47
CA GLY A 26 41.61 8.36 -3.71
C GLY A 26 41.56 8.83 -2.26
N ASN A 27 42.19 9.96 -1.93
CA ASN A 27 42.32 10.42 -0.54
C ASN A 27 40.95 10.74 0.09
N GLU A 28 40.64 10.07 1.20
CA GLU A 28 39.37 10.21 1.94
C GLU A 28 39.13 11.63 2.48
N GLU A 29 40.17 12.33 2.95
CA GLU A 29 40.05 13.71 3.43
C GLU A 29 39.64 14.67 2.31
N ILE A 30 40.10 14.42 1.09
CA ILE A 30 39.73 15.22 -0.08
C ILE A 30 38.30 14.91 -0.50
N GLN A 31 37.91 13.63 -0.43
CA GLN A 31 36.53 13.21 -0.66
C GLN A 31 35.57 13.90 0.30
N GLU A 32 35.89 13.92 1.60
CA GLU A 32 35.07 14.55 2.63
C GLU A 32 34.94 16.05 2.39
N LYS A 33 36.04 16.76 2.09
CA LYS A 33 36.02 18.19 1.75
C LYS A 33 35.14 18.49 0.53
N LEU A 34 35.22 17.66 -0.52
CA LEU A 34 34.39 17.83 -1.72
C LEU A 34 32.90 17.56 -1.41
N VAL A 35 32.60 16.53 -0.62
CA VAL A 35 31.22 16.21 -0.22
C VAL A 35 30.63 17.34 0.61
N MET A 36 31.32 17.82 1.65
CA MET A 36 30.88 18.95 2.48
C MET A 36 30.64 20.22 1.66
N HIS A 37 31.50 20.48 0.67
CA HIS A 37 31.36 21.65 -0.19
C HIS A 37 30.05 21.63 -1.00
N PHE A 38 29.68 20.46 -1.55
CA PHE A 38 28.48 20.30 -2.38
C PHE A 38 27.25 19.82 -1.61
N GLU A 39 27.34 19.65 -0.29
CA GLU A 39 26.28 19.11 0.54
C GLU A 39 24.96 19.89 0.37
N LYS A 40 25.03 21.22 0.47
CA LYS A 40 23.87 22.12 0.29
C LYS A 40 23.27 22.05 -1.12
N LEU A 41 24.10 21.85 -2.14
CA LEU A 41 23.63 21.67 -3.51
C LEU A 41 22.81 20.37 -3.61
N VAL A 42 23.35 19.27 -3.09
CA VAL A 42 22.66 17.96 -3.09
C VAL A 42 21.37 18.04 -2.28
N ASP A 43 21.39 18.65 -1.09
CA ASP A 43 20.20 18.87 -0.25
C ASP A 43 19.13 19.67 -0.99
N SER A 44 19.51 20.77 -1.66
CA SER A 44 18.57 21.58 -2.45
C SER A 44 17.94 20.80 -3.61
N ILE A 45 18.67 19.86 -4.22
CA ILE A 45 18.16 18.98 -5.26
C ILE A 45 17.22 17.96 -4.63
N ALA A 46 17.64 17.29 -3.56
CA ALA A 46 16.85 16.29 -2.86
C ALA A 46 15.49 16.82 -2.40
N ARG A 47 15.44 18.04 -1.81
CA ARG A 47 14.19 18.71 -1.40
C ARG A 47 13.20 18.90 -2.54
N LYS A 48 13.66 19.16 -3.77
CA LYS A 48 12.77 19.30 -4.94
C LYS A 48 12.08 17.98 -5.31
N TYR A 49 12.72 16.85 -4.99
CA TYR A 49 12.21 15.51 -5.29
C TYR A 49 11.50 14.86 -4.11
N SER A 50 11.68 15.34 -2.87
CA SER A 50 11.03 14.77 -1.69
C SER A 50 9.57 15.21 -1.51
N LYS A 51 9.17 16.41 -1.96
CA LYS A 51 7.77 16.94 -1.94
C LYS A 51 6.91 16.52 -0.73
N GLY A 52 7.46 16.60 0.49
CA GLY A 52 6.72 16.30 1.73
C GLY A 52 6.66 14.81 2.16
N ASN A 53 7.31 13.90 1.44
CA ASN A 53 7.41 12.49 1.82
C ASN A 53 8.53 12.24 2.86
N HIS A 54 8.39 11.15 3.62
CA HIS A 54 9.36 10.67 4.63
C HIS A 54 10.71 10.20 4.05
N TYR A 55 10.91 10.26 2.73
CA TYR A 55 12.11 9.73 2.04
C TYR A 55 13.20 10.77 1.76
N HIS A 56 13.16 11.95 2.40
CA HIS A 56 14.15 13.01 2.12
C HIS A 56 15.58 12.56 2.39
N GLU A 57 15.83 11.92 3.53
CA GLU A 57 17.16 11.43 3.91
C GLU A 57 17.69 10.39 2.91
N ASP A 58 16.83 9.47 2.46
CA ASP A 58 17.19 8.47 1.46
C ASP A 58 17.54 9.10 0.12
N ILE A 59 16.71 10.05 -0.35
CA ILE A 59 16.95 10.79 -1.60
C ILE A 59 18.24 11.59 -1.51
N PHE A 60 18.51 12.21 -0.36
CA PHE A 60 19.75 12.94 -0.12
C PHE A 60 20.95 12.02 -0.20
N GLN A 61 20.94 10.85 0.47
CA GLN A 61 22.03 9.89 0.41
C GLN A 61 22.28 9.37 -1.02
N VAL A 62 21.22 9.09 -1.77
CA VAL A 62 21.35 8.72 -3.19
C VAL A 62 21.96 9.85 -4.00
N GLY A 63 21.58 11.09 -3.70
CA GLY A 63 22.19 12.27 -4.29
C GLY A 63 23.70 12.36 -4.00
N ILE A 64 24.13 12.03 -2.78
CA ILE A 64 25.54 11.95 -2.39
C ILE A 64 26.28 10.85 -3.19
N ILE A 65 25.66 9.68 -3.39
CA ILE A 65 26.22 8.63 -4.25
C ILE A 65 26.39 9.15 -5.69
N GLY A 66 25.41 9.88 -6.21
CA GLY A 66 25.50 10.50 -7.52
C GLY A 66 26.58 11.57 -7.63
N LEU A 67 26.77 12.36 -6.57
CA LEU A 67 27.86 13.33 -6.47
C LEU A 67 29.22 12.62 -6.50
N LEU A 68 29.42 11.58 -5.70
CA LEU A 68 30.67 10.80 -5.70
C LEU A 68 30.94 10.19 -7.08
N GLY A 69 29.90 9.66 -7.74
CA GLY A 69 29.98 9.18 -9.12
C GLY A 69 30.37 10.27 -10.11
N ALA A 70 29.85 11.49 -9.93
CA ALA A 70 30.21 12.64 -10.76
C ALA A 70 31.65 13.08 -10.53
N ILE A 71 32.12 13.17 -9.27
CA ILE A 71 33.50 13.50 -8.92
C ILE A 71 34.46 12.52 -9.61
N ARG A 72 34.16 11.22 -9.61
CA ARG A 72 35.02 10.18 -10.22
C ARG A 72 35.09 10.26 -11.75
N ARG A 73 34.06 10.78 -12.42
CA ARG A 73 33.94 10.77 -13.90
C ARG A 73 34.13 12.14 -14.55
N TYR A 74 34.17 13.20 -13.76
CA TYR A 74 34.30 14.55 -14.30
C TYR A 74 35.65 14.73 -14.98
N ASP A 75 35.61 15.29 -16.18
CA ASP A 75 36.77 15.66 -16.97
C ASP A 75 36.64 17.14 -17.33
N ASP A 76 37.61 17.94 -16.87
CA ASP A 76 37.58 19.38 -17.04
C ASP A 76 38.05 19.84 -18.44
N SER A 77 38.58 18.92 -19.26
CA SER A 77 38.95 19.15 -20.66
C SER A 77 37.75 19.55 -21.53
N PHE A 78 36.53 19.21 -21.11
CA PHE A 78 35.29 19.58 -21.81
C PHE A 78 34.85 21.04 -21.57
N GLY A 79 35.57 21.80 -20.75
CA GLY A 79 35.38 23.25 -20.58
C GLY A 79 34.08 23.68 -19.87
N LYS A 80 33.30 22.73 -19.34
CA LYS A 80 32.11 23.01 -18.54
C LYS A 80 32.45 22.90 -17.06
N GLY A 81 31.93 23.81 -16.25
CA GLY A 81 32.10 23.74 -14.79
C GLY A 81 31.55 22.44 -14.20
N PHE A 82 32.15 21.97 -13.11
CA PHE A 82 31.79 20.70 -12.45
C PHE A 82 30.29 20.58 -12.14
N GLU A 83 29.66 21.64 -11.64
CA GLU A 83 28.23 21.65 -11.33
C GLU A 83 27.36 21.33 -12.55
N ALA A 84 27.73 21.81 -13.73
CA ALA A 84 26.99 21.54 -14.98
C ALA A 84 27.04 20.05 -15.37
N PHE A 85 28.02 19.30 -14.89
CA PHE A 85 28.12 17.85 -15.06
C PHE A 85 27.51 17.06 -13.88
N ALA A 86 27.73 17.55 -12.67
CA ALA A 86 27.29 16.90 -11.44
C ALA A 86 25.77 16.94 -11.28
N ILE A 87 25.13 18.08 -11.56
CA ILE A 87 23.68 18.26 -11.37
C ILE A 87 22.86 17.23 -12.19
N PRO A 88 23.07 17.07 -13.52
CA PRO A 88 22.37 16.03 -14.29
C PRO A 88 22.62 14.61 -13.77
N THR A 89 23.85 14.32 -13.31
CA THR A 89 24.24 13.01 -12.77
C THR A 89 23.49 12.71 -11.47
N ILE A 90 23.51 13.64 -10.52
CA ILE A 90 22.83 13.55 -9.22
C ILE A 90 21.32 13.37 -9.44
N VAL A 91 20.72 14.19 -10.32
CA VAL A 91 19.31 14.08 -10.68
C VAL A 91 18.98 12.72 -11.31
N GLY A 92 19.86 12.20 -12.16
CA GLY A 92 19.71 10.88 -12.78
C GLY A 92 19.68 9.75 -11.75
N GLU A 93 20.60 9.77 -10.79
CA GLU A 93 20.65 8.79 -9.70
C GLU A 93 19.43 8.86 -8.80
N ILE A 94 19.01 10.06 -8.40
CA ILE A 94 17.78 10.28 -7.61
C ILE A 94 16.55 9.75 -8.36
N LYS A 95 16.40 10.09 -9.64
CA LYS A 95 15.29 9.59 -10.46
C LYS A 95 15.32 8.06 -10.61
N ARG A 96 16.51 7.47 -10.73
CA ARG A 96 16.67 6.01 -10.78
C ARG A 96 16.21 5.36 -9.47
N PHE A 97 16.67 5.88 -8.34
CA PHE A 97 16.26 5.40 -7.03
C PHE A 97 14.75 5.50 -6.82
N LEU A 98 14.15 6.67 -7.09
CA LEU A 98 12.71 6.84 -6.96
C LEU A 98 11.91 5.89 -7.85
N ARG A 99 12.41 5.64 -9.08
CA ARG A 99 11.82 4.69 -10.01
C ARG A 99 11.87 3.25 -9.48
N ASP A 100 12.98 2.87 -8.86
CA ASP A 100 13.29 1.49 -8.49
C ASP A 100 12.84 1.13 -7.05
N LYS A 101 12.67 2.12 -6.16
CA LYS A 101 12.47 1.91 -4.72
C LYS A 101 11.21 2.54 -4.13
N THR A 102 10.58 3.52 -4.80
CA THR A 102 9.33 4.15 -4.30
C THR A 102 8.06 3.49 -4.83
N TRP A 103 8.17 2.43 -5.63
CA TRP A 103 7.01 1.73 -6.17
C TRP A 103 6.70 0.47 -5.36
N SER A 104 5.55 0.43 -4.70
CA SER A 104 5.08 -0.70 -3.88
C SER A 104 4.77 -1.98 -4.68
N VAL A 105 4.73 -1.94 -6.02
CA VAL A 105 4.48 -3.06 -6.95
C VAL A 105 5.16 -2.77 -8.30
N HIS A 106 5.90 -3.70 -8.89
CA HIS A 106 6.64 -3.44 -10.14
C HIS A 106 5.70 -3.19 -11.34
N VAL A 107 5.42 -1.92 -11.69
CA VAL A 107 4.55 -1.57 -12.83
C VAL A 107 5.38 -1.36 -14.12
N PRO A 108 4.98 -1.98 -15.25
CA PRO A 108 5.64 -1.82 -16.55
C PRO A 108 5.71 -0.36 -17.04
N ARG A 109 6.80 0.00 -17.73
CA ARG A 109 7.06 1.36 -18.23
C ARG A 109 5.94 1.92 -19.13
N ARG A 110 5.36 1.07 -19.96
CA ARG A 110 4.24 1.39 -20.87
C ARG A 110 3.07 2.03 -20.09
N ILE A 111 2.72 1.46 -18.94
CA ILE A 111 1.62 1.93 -18.07
C ILE A 111 1.95 3.29 -17.43
N LYS A 112 3.22 3.53 -17.06
CA LYS A 112 3.67 4.82 -16.50
C LYS A 112 3.55 5.98 -17.50
N GLU A 113 3.73 5.69 -18.78
CA GLU A 113 3.63 6.67 -19.86
C GLU A 113 2.17 6.88 -20.33
N LEU A 114 1.33 5.84 -20.19
CA LEU A 114 -0.10 5.86 -20.53
C LEU A 114 -0.94 6.66 -19.54
N GLY A 115 -0.73 6.52 -18.22
CA GLY A 115 -1.58 7.16 -17.20
C GLY A 115 -1.77 8.67 -17.37
N PRO A 116 -0.68 9.47 -17.52
CA PRO A 116 -0.80 10.91 -17.75
C PRO A 116 -1.50 11.27 -19.07
N LYS A 117 -1.30 10.45 -20.13
CA LYS A 117 -1.95 10.65 -21.43
C LYS A 117 -3.45 10.40 -21.35
N ILE A 118 -3.85 9.33 -20.65
CA ILE A 118 -5.26 8.98 -20.40
C ILE A 118 -5.96 10.12 -19.66
N LYS A 119 -5.35 10.63 -18.58
CA LYS A 119 -5.92 11.74 -17.80
C LYS A 119 -6.12 13.00 -18.66
N LYS A 120 -5.09 13.39 -19.41
CA LYS A 120 -5.15 14.56 -20.30
C LYS A 120 -6.23 14.40 -21.38
N ALA A 121 -6.29 13.24 -22.03
CA ALA A 121 -7.30 12.96 -23.05
C ALA A 121 -8.72 12.95 -22.48
N ALA A 122 -8.91 12.41 -21.27
CA ALA A 122 -10.20 12.43 -20.59
C ALA A 122 -10.66 13.86 -20.26
N GLU A 123 -9.77 14.73 -19.78
CA GLU A 123 -10.07 16.14 -19.51
C GLU A 123 -10.44 16.90 -20.80
N GLU A 124 -9.64 16.75 -21.87
CA GLU A 124 -9.90 17.38 -23.18
C GLU A 124 -11.24 16.93 -23.78
N LEU A 125 -11.51 15.61 -23.78
CA LEU A 125 -12.76 15.06 -24.29
C LEU A 125 -13.97 15.46 -23.45
N THR A 126 -13.82 15.62 -22.14
CA THR A 126 -14.92 16.07 -21.28
C THR A 126 -15.35 17.50 -21.63
N VAL A 127 -14.37 18.38 -21.90
CA VAL A 127 -14.63 19.75 -22.35
C VAL A 127 -15.32 19.76 -23.73
N GLU A 128 -14.85 18.92 -24.66
CA GLU A 128 -15.39 18.87 -26.02
C GLU A 128 -16.79 18.23 -26.10
N LEU A 129 -17.01 17.13 -25.38
CA LEU A 129 -18.26 16.37 -25.45
C LEU A 129 -19.33 16.89 -24.48
N GLN A 130 -18.98 17.77 -23.55
CA GLN A 130 -19.85 18.26 -22.47
C GLN A 130 -20.47 17.11 -21.64
N ARG A 131 -19.77 15.97 -21.58
CA ARG A 131 -20.11 14.77 -20.81
C ARG A 131 -18.84 13.98 -20.54
N SER A 132 -18.92 13.01 -19.63
CA SER A 132 -17.82 12.07 -19.42
C SER A 132 -17.56 11.25 -20.70
N PRO A 133 -16.28 11.14 -21.14
CA PRO A 133 -15.92 10.32 -22.29
C PRO A 133 -15.97 8.83 -21.95
N ARG A 134 -16.28 8.02 -22.97
CA ARG A 134 -16.16 6.56 -22.91
C ARG A 134 -14.70 6.14 -23.07
N ILE A 135 -14.38 4.94 -22.59
CA ILE A 135 -13.03 4.37 -22.66
C ILE A 135 -12.57 4.24 -24.12
N GLU A 136 -13.48 3.84 -25.02
CA GLU A 136 -13.25 3.76 -26.47
C GLU A 136 -12.82 5.12 -27.07
N GLU A 137 -13.44 6.22 -26.61
CA GLU A 137 -13.17 7.58 -27.08
C GLU A 137 -11.77 8.05 -26.59
N ILE A 138 -11.41 7.67 -25.36
CA ILE A 138 -10.09 7.95 -24.79
C ILE A 138 -9.00 7.15 -25.53
N ALA A 139 -9.24 5.86 -25.76
CA ALA A 139 -8.33 4.96 -26.46
C ALA A 139 -8.03 5.47 -27.88
N LEU A 140 -9.09 5.87 -28.60
CA LEU A 140 -8.97 6.46 -29.93
C LEU A 140 -8.18 7.77 -29.93
N ARG A 141 -8.40 8.64 -28.92
CA ARG A 141 -7.73 9.94 -28.81
C ARG A 141 -6.21 9.82 -28.62
N ILE A 142 -5.76 8.79 -27.92
CA ILE A 142 -4.33 8.59 -27.59
C ILE A 142 -3.66 7.50 -28.43
N ASP A 143 -4.37 6.93 -29.41
CA ASP A 143 -3.92 5.91 -30.35
C ASP A 143 -3.39 4.63 -29.69
N VAL A 144 -4.20 4.05 -28.80
CA VAL A 144 -3.88 2.80 -28.09
C VAL A 144 -5.13 1.91 -27.99
N SER A 145 -4.96 0.65 -27.59
CA SER A 145 -6.10 -0.26 -27.43
C SER A 145 -6.94 0.06 -26.19
N VAL A 146 -8.22 -0.33 -26.21
CA VAL A 146 -9.14 -0.18 -25.06
C VAL A 146 -8.62 -0.95 -23.85
N GLU A 147 -8.08 -2.15 -24.07
CA GLU A 147 -7.47 -2.99 -23.03
C GLU A 147 -6.28 -2.29 -22.37
N GLU A 148 -5.44 -1.60 -23.14
CA GLU A 148 -4.30 -0.86 -22.60
C GLU A 148 -4.73 0.34 -21.75
N VAL A 149 -5.85 1.00 -22.10
CA VAL A 149 -6.44 2.07 -21.29
C VAL A 149 -6.99 1.51 -19.98
N LEU A 150 -7.75 0.42 -20.06
CA LEU A 150 -8.34 -0.25 -18.89
C LEU A 150 -7.27 -0.71 -17.91
N GLU A 151 -6.24 -1.39 -18.40
CA GLU A 151 -5.10 -1.86 -17.60
C GLU A 151 -4.40 -0.69 -16.91
N ALA A 152 -4.13 0.40 -17.65
CA ALA A 152 -3.49 1.58 -17.08
C ALA A 152 -4.36 2.32 -16.06
N MET A 153 -5.68 2.37 -16.27
CA MET A 153 -6.63 2.95 -15.32
C MET A 153 -6.74 2.11 -14.04
N GLU A 154 -6.74 0.79 -14.15
CA GLU A 154 -6.81 -0.13 -13.01
C GLU A 154 -5.52 -0.09 -12.18
N MET A 155 -4.36 -0.14 -12.83
CA MET A 155 -3.06 0.01 -12.16
C MET A 155 -2.84 1.42 -11.60
N GLY A 156 -3.44 2.45 -12.21
CA GLY A 156 -3.43 3.83 -11.73
C GLY A 156 -4.20 4.02 -10.42
N LYS A 157 -5.24 3.22 -10.14
CA LYS A 157 -5.94 3.23 -8.84
C LYS A 157 -5.03 2.70 -7.71
N SER A 158 -4.12 1.79 -8.01
CA SER A 158 -3.09 1.31 -7.08
C SER A 158 -1.94 2.30 -6.84
N TYR A 159 -1.94 3.46 -7.52
CA TYR A 159 -0.90 4.50 -7.43
C TYR A 159 -1.11 5.44 -6.24
N GLN A 160 -2.34 5.54 -5.71
CA GLN A 160 -2.63 6.16 -4.43
C GLN A 160 -3.23 5.08 -3.55
N SER A 161 -2.38 4.41 -2.76
CA SER A 161 -2.90 3.81 -1.53
C SER A 161 -3.46 4.98 -0.73
N LEU A 162 -4.77 5.19 -0.81
CA LEU A 162 -5.46 6.06 0.13
C LEU A 162 -5.04 5.58 1.51
N SER A 163 -4.47 6.47 2.31
CA SER A 163 -4.19 6.14 3.69
C SER A 163 -5.51 5.71 4.31
N VAL A 164 -5.49 4.60 5.04
CA VAL A 164 -6.66 4.13 5.77
C VAL A 164 -7.09 5.19 6.81
N ASP A 165 -6.13 6.02 7.24
CA ASP A 165 -6.32 7.18 8.13
C ASP A 165 -6.72 8.48 7.39
N HIS A 166 -7.00 8.45 6.08
CA HIS A 166 -7.37 9.67 5.37
C HIS A 166 -8.72 10.17 5.87
N SER A 167 -8.74 11.32 6.53
CA SER A 167 -9.96 11.95 7.01
C SER A 167 -10.76 12.54 5.84
N ILE A 168 -12.07 12.28 5.86
CA ILE A 168 -13.09 12.90 5.04
C ILE A 168 -13.86 13.83 5.98
N GLU A 169 -13.89 15.12 5.66
CA GLU A 169 -14.73 16.08 6.38
C GLU A 169 -16.20 15.73 6.11
N SER A 170 -16.96 15.52 7.19
CA SER A 170 -18.40 15.36 7.16
C SER A 170 -19.06 16.63 7.73
N ASP A 171 -20.18 17.04 7.11
CA ASP A 171 -20.81 18.34 7.36
C ASP A 171 -21.29 18.54 8.81
N SER A 172 -21.16 19.79 9.26
CA SER A 172 -21.81 20.49 10.39
C SER A 172 -21.47 20.16 11.86
N ASP A 173 -20.77 19.08 12.20
CA ASP A 173 -20.46 18.78 13.64
C ASP A 173 -18.98 18.56 13.97
N GLY A 174 -18.06 18.87 13.05
CA GLY A 174 -16.61 18.95 13.32
C GLY A 174 -15.91 17.62 13.64
N SER A 175 -16.58 16.48 13.48
CA SER A 175 -15.98 15.15 13.61
C SER A 175 -15.31 14.72 12.31
N THR A 176 -14.01 14.47 12.38
CA THR A 176 -13.22 13.90 11.28
C THR A 176 -13.48 12.40 11.18
N VAL A 177 -14.04 11.94 10.06
CA VAL A 177 -14.28 10.51 9.79
C VAL A 177 -13.15 10.00 8.90
N THR A 178 -12.44 8.93 9.28
CA THR A 178 -11.39 8.35 8.43
C THR A 178 -11.97 7.37 7.40
N LEU A 179 -11.26 7.09 6.30
CA LEU A 179 -11.65 6.04 5.37
C LEU A 179 -11.78 4.67 6.06
N LEU A 180 -11.02 4.39 7.11
CA LEU A 180 -11.18 3.22 7.97
C LEU A 180 -12.56 3.15 8.62
N ASP A 181 -13.10 4.29 9.04
CA ASP A 181 -14.42 4.38 9.69
C ASP A 181 -15.57 4.17 8.69
N ILE A 182 -15.32 4.41 7.40
CA ILE A 182 -16.27 4.20 6.29
C ILE A 182 -16.16 2.77 5.73
N VAL A 183 -14.97 2.17 5.78
CA VAL A 183 -14.78 0.75 5.47
C VAL A 183 -15.38 -0.07 6.61
N GLY A 184 -16.70 -0.29 6.51
CA GLY A 184 -17.39 -1.26 7.32
C GLY A 184 -16.70 -2.62 7.16
N ASN A 185 -16.04 -3.07 8.22
CA ASN A 185 -15.80 -4.50 8.34
C ASN A 185 -17.18 -5.17 8.42
N VAL A 186 -17.33 -6.33 7.77
CA VAL A 186 -18.42 -7.24 8.12
C VAL A 186 -18.18 -7.59 9.58
N ASP A 187 -18.91 -6.93 10.48
CA ASP A 187 -18.82 -7.17 11.90
C ASP A 187 -19.41 -8.55 12.16
N ASN A 188 -18.56 -9.57 12.05
CA ASN A 188 -18.86 -10.91 12.51
C ASN A 188 -19.20 -10.92 14.02
N GLY A 189 -19.06 -9.82 14.76
CA GLY A 189 -19.54 -9.68 16.12
C GLY A 189 -21.04 -9.84 16.23
N TYR A 190 -21.83 -9.18 15.36
CA TYR A 190 -23.29 -9.33 15.36
C TYR A 190 -23.72 -10.72 14.90
N GLU A 191 -23.15 -11.24 13.80
CA GLU A 191 -23.44 -12.62 13.35
C GLU A 191 -23.02 -13.67 14.39
N LYS A 192 -21.87 -13.50 15.08
CA LYS A 192 -21.44 -14.44 16.12
C LYS A 192 -22.31 -14.38 17.38
N VAL A 193 -22.80 -13.21 17.77
CA VAL A 193 -23.72 -13.08 18.91
C VAL A 193 -25.05 -13.72 18.59
N ASP A 194 -25.58 -13.50 17.39
CA ASP A 194 -26.83 -14.08 16.94
C ASP A 194 -26.71 -15.61 16.77
N GLN A 195 -25.65 -16.09 16.12
CA GLN A 195 -25.33 -17.52 16.03
C GLN A 195 -25.14 -18.17 17.42
N ARG A 196 -24.53 -17.46 18.37
CA ARG A 196 -24.36 -17.97 19.74
C ARG A 196 -25.69 -18.05 20.49
N LEU A 197 -26.59 -17.09 20.27
CA LEU A 197 -27.93 -17.10 20.85
C LEU A 197 -28.77 -18.25 20.28
N VAL A 198 -28.72 -18.46 18.96
CA VAL A 198 -29.40 -19.57 18.26
C VAL A 198 -28.86 -20.92 18.76
N VAL A 199 -27.54 -21.07 18.89
CA VAL A 199 -26.95 -22.30 19.43
C VAL A 199 -27.32 -22.52 20.89
N ASP A 200 -27.29 -21.48 21.74
CA ASP A 200 -27.65 -21.59 23.17
C ASP A 200 -29.11 -22.00 23.35
N LYS A 201 -30.00 -21.43 22.54
CA LYS A 201 -31.39 -21.88 22.46
C LYS A 201 -31.49 -23.31 21.98
N ALA A 202 -30.72 -23.79 21.02
CA ALA A 202 -30.78 -25.18 20.56
C ALA A 202 -30.20 -26.19 21.57
N LEU A 203 -29.40 -25.79 22.56
CA LEU A 203 -28.74 -26.73 23.50
C LEU A 203 -29.72 -27.56 24.34
N HIS A 204 -30.96 -27.12 24.56
CA HIS A 204 -31.94 -27.85 25.38
C HIS A 204 -32.38 -29.19 24.78
N VAL A 205 -32.20 -29.41 23.46
CA VAL A 205 -32.55 -30.68 22.80
C VAL A 205 -31.53 -31.80 23.05
N LEU A 206 -30.38 -31.45 23.62
CA LEU A 206 -29.32 -32.41 23.96
C LEU A 206 -29.61 -33.05 25.31
N SER A 207 -29.30 -34.34 25.44
CA SER A 207 -29.23 -34.97 26.75
C SER A 207 -28.00 -34.47 27.53
N GLU A 208 -28.00 -34.62 28.85
CA GLU A 208 -26.86 -34.27 29.70
C GLU A 208 -25.53 -34.89 29.22
N GLN A 209 -25.57 -36.15 28.76
CA GLN A 209 -24.39 -36.83 28.21
C GLN A 209 -23.94 -36.23 26.87
N GLU A 210 -24.87 -35.83 26.01
CA GLU A 210 -24.57 -35.20 24.72
C GLU A 210 -24.00 -33.79 24.93
N ARG A 211 -24.54 -33.03 25.89
CA ARG A 211 -24.06 -31.69 26.27
C ARG A 211 -22.63 -31.71 26.78
N LEU A 212 -22.31 -32.65 27.68
CA LEU A 212 -20.95 -32.85 28.19
C LEU A 212 -19.95 -33.20 27.08
N ILE A 213 -20.36 -34.00 26.08
CA ILE A 213 -19.51 -34.33 24.94
C ILE A 213 -19.23 -33.10 24.09
N ILE A 214 -20.23 -32.28 23.79
CA ILE A 214 -20.04 -31.02 23.05
C ILE A 214 -19.15 -30.05 23.83
N GLN A 215 -19.36 -29.92 25.14
CA GLN A 215 -18.51 -29.12 26.02
C GLN A 215 -17.04 -29.57 25.95
N TYR A 216 -16.76 -30.86 26.17
CA TYR A 216 -15.38 -31.33 26.17
C TYR A 216 -14.72 -31.25 24.79
N THR A 217 -15.44 -31.55 23.71
CA THR A 217 -14.83 -31.62 22.38
C THR A 217 -14.73 -30.28 21.67
N TYR A 218 -15.69 -29.37 21.85
CA TYR A 218 -15.74 -28.08 21.13
C TYR A 218 -15.42 -26.87 22.00
N LEU A 219 -15.73 -26.88 23.30
CA LEU A 219 -15.40 -25.75 24.19
C LEU A 219 -14.03 -25.93 24.85
N GLU A 220 -13.76 -27.14 25.35
CA GLU A 220 -12.48 -27.47 26.00
C GLU A 220 -11.42 -28.05 25.04
N ASN A 221 -11.75 -28.16 23.74
CA ASN A 221 -10.87 -28.67 22.67
C ASN A 221 -10.21 -30.04 22.97
N MET A 222 -10.88 -30.90 23.73
CA MET A 222 -10.38 -32.24 24.04
C MET A 222 -10.56 -33.18 22.84
N SER A 223 -9.55 -34.03 22.60
CA SER A 223 -9.71 -35.13 21.64
C SER A 223 -10.83 -36.09 22.09
N GLN A 224 -11.52 -36.74 21.15
CA GLN A 224 -12.57 -37.72 21.47
C GLN A 224 -12.08 -38.87 22.37
N LYS A 225 -10.79 -39.22 22.27
CA LYS A 225 -10.15 -40.20 23.16
C LYS A 225 -10.06 -39.67 24.59
N ALA A 226 -9.60 -38.43 24.77
CA ALA A 226 -9.52 -37.79 26.10
C ALA A 226 -10.91 -37.57 26.71
N ALA A 227 -11.89 -37.12 25.92
CA ALA A 227 -13.28 -36.98 26.35
C ALA A 227 -13.89 -38.33 26.76
N GLY A 228 -13.57 -39.41 26.04
CA GLY A 228 -14.00 -40.77 26.38
C GLY A 228 -13.46 -41.25 27.73
N VAL A 229 -12.17 -41.00 27.99
CA VAL A 229 -11.56 -41.28 29.30
C VAL A 229 -12.25 -40.51 30.42
N LYS A 230 -12.52 -39.22 30.22
CA LYS A 230 -13.18 -38.34 31.21
C LYS A 230 -14.63 -38.75 31.50
N LEU A 231 -15.32 -39.31 30.50
CA LEU A 231 -16.73 -39.74 30.60
C LEU A 231 -16.90 -41.24 30.87
N GLY A 232 -15.82 -42.00 31.00
CA GLY A 232 -15.88 -43.46 31.24
C GLY A 232 -16.46 -44.26 30.06
N ILE A 233 -16.37 -43.75 28.83
CA ILE A 233 -16.91 -44.40 27.62
C ILE A 233 -15.86 -44.53 26.51
N SER A 234 -16.06 -45.46 25.59
CA SER A 234 -15.13 -45.65 24.48
C SER A 234 -15.14 -44.47 23.50
N GLN A 235 -14.01 -44.19 22.85
CA GLN A 235 -13.90 -43.14 21.83
C GLN A 235 -14.93 -43.30 20.70
N MET A 236 -15.24 -44.54 20.31
CA MET A 236 -16.26 -44.83 19.30
C MET A 236 -17.67 -44.45 19.80
N HIS A 237 -17.94 -44.65 21.09
CA HIS A 237 -19.18 -44.19 21.71
C HIS A 237 -19.26 -42.65 21.73
N VAL A 238 -18.17 -41.96 22.08
CA VAL A 238 -18.07 -40.49 21.98
C VAL A 238 -18.37 -40.02 20.56
N SER A 239 -17.77 -40.63 19.54
CA SER A 239 -18.01 -40.28 18.13
C SER A 239 -19.48 -40.43 17.72
N ARG A 240 -20.16 -41.49 18.20
CA ARG A 240 -21.59 -41.72 17.92
C ARG A 240 -22.48 -40.68 18.60
N LEU A 241 -22.22 -40.39 19.87
CA LEU A 241 -22.98 -39.39 20.63
C LEU A 241 -22.74 -37.98 20.09
N GLN A 242 -21.51 -37.64 19.71
CA GLN A 242 -21.19 -36.35 19.09
C GLN A 242 -21.94 -36.17 17.75
N ARG A 243 -21.95 -37.19 16.88
CA ARG A 243 -22.72 -37.15 15.63
C ARG A 243 -24.22 -36.99 15.86
N ARG A 244 -24.75 -37.69 16.86
CA ARG A 244 -26.17 -37.57 17.25
C ARG A 244 -26.49 -36.18 17.78
N ALA A 245 -25.65 -35.64 18.66
CA ALA A 245 -25.79 -34.29 19.22
C ALA A 245 -25.77 -33.22 18.12
N ILE A 246 -24.80 -33.27 17.19
CA ILE A 246 -24.72 -32.35 16.05
C ILE A 246 -25.96 -32.45 15.16
N LYS A 247 -26.46 -33.67 14.92
CA LYS A 247 -27.68 -33.86 14.13
C LYS A 247 -28.90 -33.20 14.81
N LYS A 248 -29.09 -33.43 16.11
CA LYS A 248 -30.19 -32.81 16.87
C LYS A 248 -30.10 -31.29 16.90
N LEU A 249 -28.91 -30.73 17.12
CA LEU A 249 -28.68 -29.29 17.08
C LEU A 249 -29.02 -28.71 15.70
N ARG A 250 -28.62 -29.39 14.63
CA ARG A 250 -28.94 -28.98 13.26
C ARG A 250 -30.44 -28.98 13.02
N GLU A 251 -31.15 -30.03 13.40
CA GLU A 251 -32.61 -30.13 13.26
C GLU A 251 -33.33 -29.01 14.03
N ALA A 252 -32.94 -28.75 15.29
CA ALA A 252 -33.52 -27.69 16.11
C ALA A 252 -33.29 -26.28 15.53
N ILE A 253 -32.10 -26.02 14.99
CA ILE A 253 -31.76 -24.72 14.37
C ILE A 253 -32.58 -24.51 13.08
N PHE A 254 -32.72 -25.55 12.24
CA PHE A 254 -33.54 -25.47 11.02
C PHE A 254 -35.03 -25.22 11.33
N GLU A 255 -35.57 -25.84 12.39
CA GLU A 255 -36.96 -25.60 12.83
C GLU A 255 -37.17 -24.16 13.34
N GLU A 256 -36.18 -23.57 14.02
CA GLU A 256 -36.25 -22.19 14.50
C GLU A 256 -36.15 -21.16 13.35
N GLU A 257 -35.29 -21.39 12.35
CA GLU A 257 -35.20 -20.55 11.13
C GLU A 257 -36.49 -20.58 10.29
N LEU A 258 -37.16 -21.74 10.20
CA LEU A 258 -38.47 -21.89 9.56
C LEU A 258 -39.59 -21.16 10.33
N ALA A 259 -39.51 -21.13 11.66
CA ALA A 259 -40.48 -20.44 12.50
C ALA A 259 -40.34 -18.90 12.46
N ASP A 260 -39.12 -18.38 12.29
CA ASP A 260 -38.88 -16.94 12.18
C ASP A 260 -39.16 -16.38 10.78
N SER A 261 -38.93 -17.17 9.72
CA SER A 261 -39.30 -16.82 8.35
C SER A 261 -40.82 -16.85 8.10
N GLY A 262 -41.56 -17.73 8.81
CA GLY A 262 -43.03 -17.77 8.76
C GLY A 262 -43.72 -16.53 9.36
N LYS A 263 -43.12 -15.89 10.37
CA LYS A 263 -43.68 -14.68 11.02
C LYS A 263 -43.61 -13.41 10.15
N TYR A 264 -42.77 -13.40 9.11
CA TYR A 264 -42.66 -12.27 8.17
C TYR A 264 -43.72 -12.31 7.05
N ASN A 265 -44.34 -13.46 6.77
CA ASN A 265 -45.34 -13.60 5.71
C ASN A 265 -46.80 -13.35 6.15
N ASP A 266 -47.08 -13.29 7.46
CA ASP A 266 -48.44 -13.06 8.00
C ASP A 266 -48.76 -11.56 8.25
N LYS A 267 -47.95 -10.65 7.72
CA LYS A 267 -48.12 -9.18 7.88
C LYS A 267 -48.31 -8.40 6.56
N ASN A 268 -48.73 -9.05 5.48
CA ASN A 268 -49.19 -8.37 4.27
C ASN A 268 -50.66 -8.67 3.99
#